data_AF-A0A9W8LMR4-F1
#
_entry.id   AF-A0A9W8LMR4-F1
#
_cell.length_a   1.000
_cell.length_b   1.000
_cell.length_c   1.000
_cell.angle_alpha   90.00
_cell.angle_beta   90.00
_cell.angle_gamma   90.00
#
_symmetry.space_group_name_H-M   'P 1'
#
loop_
_entity.id
_entity.type
_entity.pdbx_description
1 polymer ?
#
loop_
_entity_poly.entity_id
_entity_poly.type
_entity_poly.pdbx_seq_one_letter_code
_entity_poly.pdbx_strand_id
1 'polypeptide(L)'
;MESAVITSSSGDVNHTAPMRRVSGRTWKEAKKPAHRSMIHRSLRKTYEQRMEEKSRLQATKALENELKQEKKAEKDAIREKVVERKKRKEERLRKEKYDAEMSARKRMRVKRKELKARAHAKH
;
A
#
# COMPACT_ATOMS: atom_id res chain seq x y z
N MET A 1 -1.30 74.33 -17.27
CA MET A 1 -1.53 74.35 -18.73
C MET A 1 -1.11 72.97 -19.20
N GLU A 2 -1.97 72.04 -19.60
CA GLU A 2 -3.21 72.17 -20.36
C GLU A 2 -4.30 71.22 -19.85
N SER A 3 -5.52 71.68 -20.04
CA SER A 3 -6.81 71.07 -19.76
C SER A 3 -7.26 70.15 -20.89
N ALA A 4 -7.83 68.98 -20.56
CA ALA A 4 -8.88 68.37 -21.39
C ALA A 4 -9.73 67.40 -20.55
N VAL A 5 -10.85 67.91 -20.06
CA VAL A 5 -12.00 67.13 -19.62
C VAL A 5 -12.70 66.63 -20.88
N ILE A 6 -12.77 65.32 -21.08
CA ILE A 6 -13.62 64.71 -22.10
C ILE A 6 -14.78 64.03 -21.38
N THR A 7 -15.91 64.73 -21.33
CA THR A 7 -17.23 64.15 -21.07
C THR A 7 -17.73 63.49 -22.35
N SER A 8 -17.84 62.16 -22.36
CA SER A 8 -18.63 61.43 -23.35
C SER A 8 -19.80 60.72 -22.66
N SER A 9 -20.94 61.41 -22.62
CA SER A 9 -22.24 60.78 -22.41
C SER A 9 -22.66 60.08 -23.70
N SER A 10 -22.72 58.76 -23.68
CA SER A 10 -23.50 57.98 -24.64
C SER A 10 -23.76 56.63 -24.00
N GLY A 11 -25.01 56.40 -23.63
CA GLY A 11 -25.44 55.20 -22.93
C GLY A 11 -25.08 53.94 -23.71
N ASP A 12 -24.16 53.16 -23.15
CA ASP A 12 -23.99 51.77 -23.54
C ASP A 12 -25.24 51.02 -23.06
N VAL A 13 -26.18 50.85 -23.98
CA VAL A 13 -27.19 49.80 -23.90
C VAL A 13 -26.44 48.48 -23.77
N ASN A 14 -26.33 48.03 -22.52
CA ASN A 14 -25.82 46.75 -22.09
C ASN A 14 -26.48 45.61 -22.90
N HIS A 15 -25.92 45.29 -24.06
CA HIS A 15 -26.15 44.02 -24.72
C HIS A 15 -25.27 42.97 -24.05
N THR A 16 -25.52 42.74 -22.75
CA THR A 16 -25.09 41.51 -22.09
C THR A 16 -25.85 40.40 -22.82
N ALA A 17 -25.15 39.70 -23.72
CA ALA A 17 -25.67 38.48 -24.29
C ALA A 17 -26.10 37.60 -23.12
N PRO A 18 -27.39 37.18 -23.03
CA PRO A 18 -27.83 36.41 -21.89
C PRO A 18 -27.06 35.09 -21.92
N MET A 19 -26.11 34.95 -21.00
CA MET A 19 -25.29 33.74 -20.77
C MET A 19 -26.13 32.58 -20.20
N ARG A 20 -27.46 32.62 -20.39
CA ARG A 20 -28.46 31.76 -19.78
C ARG A 20 -29.46 31.33 -20.85
N ARG A 21 -30.13 30.19 -20.61
CA ARG A 21 -31.21 29.63 -21.46
C ARG A 21 -32.41 30.58 -21.52
N VAL A 22 -32.31 31.66 -22.28
CA VAL A 22 -33.34 32.68 -22.48
C VAL A 22 -33.71 32.69 -23.95
N SER A 23 -35.01 32.63 -24.26
CA SER A 23 -35.42 32.93 -25.63
C SER A 23 -35.34 34.44 -25.80
N GLY A 24 -34.79 34.95 -26.91
CA GLY A 24 -34.65 36.39 -27.17
C GLY A 24 -35.94 37.24 -27.18
N ARG A 25 -37.08 36.66 -26.79
CA ARG A 25 -38.33 37.38 -26.54
C ARG A 25 -38.35 37.88 -25.10
N THR A 26 -38.45 39.20 -24.95
CA THR A 26 -38.40 39.93 -23.67
C THR A 26 -39.52 39.54 -22.68
N TRP A 27 -40.67 39.07 -23.17
CA TRP A 27 -41.78 38.60 -22.33
C TRP A 27 -41.66 37.15 -21.84
N LYS A 28 -40.58 36.44 -22.19
CA LYS A 28 -40.38 35.06 -21.73
C LYS A 28 -39.39 35.02 -20.56
N GLU A 29 -39.83 34.47 -19.44
CA GLU A 29 -38.95 34.21 -18.30
C GLU A 29 -37.85 33.20 -18.63
N ALA A 30 -36.70 33.35 -17.98
CA ALA A 30 -35.59 32.41 -18.12
C ALA A 30 -35.99 31.03 -17.57
N LYS A 31 -35.76 29.98 -18.36
CA LYS A 31 -36.07 28.60 -17.92
C LYS A 31 -35.20 28.23 -16.72
N LYS A 32 -35.84 27.82 -15.62
CA LYS A 32 -35.14 27.23 -14.46
C LYS A 32 -34.56 25.86 -14.86
N PRO A 33 -33.37 25.48 -14.35
CA PRO A 33 -32.84 24.14 -14.57
C PRO A 33 -33.78 23.09 -13.99
N ALA A 34 -34.09 22.05 -14.76
CA ALA A 34 -34.99 20.99 -14.32
C ALA A 34 -34.34 20.16 -13.21
N HIS A 35 -34.90 20.21 -12.00
CA HIS A 35 -34.49 19.35 -10.90
C HIS A 35 -35.18 17.99 -11.04
N ARG A 36 -34.44 16.98 -11.51
CA ARG A 36 -34.98 15.62 -11.67
C ARG A 36 -34.85 14.85 -10.35
N SER A 37 -35.97 14.37 -9.81
CA SER A 37 -36.01 13.57 -8.58
C SER A 37 -35.26 12.23 -8.72
N MET A 38 -35.14 11.69 -9.94
CA MET A 38 -34.47 10.42 -10.24
C MET A 38 -32.97 10.55 -10.58
N ILE A 39 -32.31 11.65 -10.22
CA ILE A 39 -30.86 11.80 -10.44
C ILE A 39 -30.09 10.82 -9.54
N HIS A 40 -29.13 10.10 -10.13
CA HIS A 40 -28.24 9.19 -9.40
C HIS A 40 -27.44 9.95 -8.34
N ARG A 41 -27.21 9.33 -7.17
CA ARG A 41 -26.64 10.02 -5.99
C ARG A 41 -25.26 10.63 -6.24
N SER A 42 -24.46 10.06 -7.16
CA SER A 42 -23.16 10.61 -7.54
C SER A 42 -23.25 11.93 -8.33
N LEU A 43 -24.33 12.14 -9.08
CA LEU A 43 -24.59 13.33 -9.89
C LEU A 43 -25.27 14.45 -9.07
N ARG A 44 -25.73 14.14 -7.86
CA ARG A 44 -26.28 15.14 -6.92
C ARG A 44 -25.20 15.93 -6.20
N LYS A 45 -23.97 15.40 -6.14
CA LYS A 45 -22.84 16.01 -5.45
C LYS A 45 -22.17 17.03 -6.36
N THR A 46 -21.75 18.15 -5.77
CA THR A 46 -20.88 19.10 -6.48
C THR A 46 -19.52 18.46 -6.74
N TYR A 47 -18.75 19.02 -7.68
CA TYR A 47 -17.39 18.57 -7.95
C TYR A 47 -16.52 18.65 -6.68
N GLU A 48 -16.64 19.74 -5.92
CA GLU A 48 -15.92 19.97 -4.67
C GLU A 48 -16.20 18.86 -3.63
N GLN A 49 -17.47 18.51 -3.43
CA GLN A 49 -17.83 17.41 -2.53
C GLN A 49 -17.23 16.07 -2.96
N ARG A 50 -17.19 15.80 -4.28
CA ARG A 50 -16.55 14.57 -4.80
C ARG A 50 -15.04 14.58 -4.58
N MET A 51 -14.39 15.73 -4.73
CA MET A 51 -12.96 15.86 -4.50
C MET A 51 -12.60 15.71 -3.02
N GLU A 52 -13.41 16.26 -2.13
CA GLU A 52 -13.24 16.10 -0.69
C GLU A 52 -13.40 14.63 -0.26
N GLU A 53 -14.42 13.94 -0.76
CA GLU A 53 -14.61 12.50 -0.52
C GLU A 53 -13.44 11.66 -1.04
N LYS A 54 -12.94 12.01 -2.23
CA LYS A 54 -11.78 11.34 -2.82
C LYS A 54 -10.52 11.56 -1.98
N SER A 55 -10.28 12.78 -1.49
CA SER A 55 -9.16 13.11 -0.60
C SER A 55 -9.23 12.31 0.69
N ARG A 56 -10.41 12.30 1.35
CA ARG A 56 -10.64 11.51 2.57
C ARG A 56 -10.37 10.02 2.34
N LEU A 57 -10.87 9.47 1.24
CA LEU A 57 -10.65 8.07 0.88
C LEU A 57 -9.17 7.76 0.58
N GLN A 58 -8.44 8.69 -0.01
CA GLN A 58 -7.01 8.54 -0.26
C GLN A 58 -6.23 8.52 1.07
N ALA A 59 -6.56 9.43 1.99
CA ALA A 59 -5.96 9.48 3.31
C ALA A 59 -6.21 8.19 4.11
N THR A 60 -7.45 7.66 4.10
CA THR A 60 -7.76 6.40 4.80
C THR A 60 -7.04 5.21 4.18
N LYS A 61 -6.93 5.14 2.85
CA LYS A 61 -6.19 4.08 2.16
C LYS A 61 -4.69 4.14 2.41
N ALA A 62 -4.11 5.34 2.51
CA ALA A 62 -2.70 5.50 2.85
C ALA A 62 -2.43 4.91 4.24
N LEU A 63 -3.23 5.31 5.24
CA LEU A 63 -3.14 4.79 6.60
C LEU A 63 -3.34 3.26 6.65
N GLU A 64 -4.33 2.74 5.93
CA GLU A 64 -4.57 1.30 5.84
C GLU A 64 -3.36 0.54 5.28
N ASN A 65 -2.69 1.11 4.27
CA ASN A 65 -1.51 0.52 3.67
C ASN A 65 -0.31 0.55 4.62
N GLU A 66 -0.09 1.65 5.32
CA GLU A 66 0.97 1.78 6.35
C GLU A 66 0.79 0.70 7.43
N LEU A 67 -0.41 0.57 8.01
CA LEU A 67 -0.70 -0.45 9.01
C LEU A 67 -0.53 -1.89 8.49
N LYS A 68 -0.89 -2.13 7.22
CA LYS A 68 -0.71 -3.44 6.59
C LYS A 68 0.78 -3.76 6.38
N GLN A 69 1.58 -2.77 6.02
CA GLN A 69 3.02 -2.95 5.83
C GLN A 69 3.72 -3.24 7.16
N GLU A 70 3.41 -2.47 8.21
CA GLU A 70 3.95 -2.70 9.55
C GLU A 70 3.64 -4.11 10.07
N LYS A 71 2.38 -4.53 9.98
CA LYS A 71 1.96 -5.87 10.42
C LYS A 71 2.59 -7.00 9.60
N LYS A 72 2.85 -6.78 8.31
CA LYS A 72 3.54 -7.76 7.48
C LYS A 72 5.01 -7.85 7.87
N ALA A 73 5.69 -6.72 8.02
CA ALA A 73 7.08 -6.65 8.45
C ALA A 73 7.30 -7.36 9.80
N GLU A 74 6.41 -7.16 10.77
CA GLU A 74 6.49 -7.85 12.06
C GLU A 74 6.36 -9.37 11.91
N LYS A 75 5.36 -9.83 11.14
CA LYS A 75 5.15 -11.27 10.89
C LYS A 75 6.34 -11.89 10.16
N ASP A 76 6.91 -11.18 9.20
CA ASP A 76 8.06 -11.66 8.43
C ASP A 76 9.31 -11.72 9.31
N ALA A 77 9.55 -10.72 10.16
CA ALA A 77 10.64 -10.75 11.14
C ALA A 77 10.51 -11.93 12.13
N ILE A 78 9.29 -12.29 12.56
CA ILE A 78 9.05 -13.46 13.40
C ILE A 78 9.36 -14.75 12.63
N ARG A 79 8.90 -14.86 11.38
CA ARG A 79 9.16 -16.02 10.53
C ARG A 79 10.65 -16.22 10.30
N GLU A 80 11.38 -15.16 9.97
CA GLU A 80 12.83 -15.18 9.77
C GLU A 80 13.55 -15.70 11.01
N LYS A 81 13.24 -15.15 12.20
CA LYS A 81 13.80 -15.63 13.47
C LYS A 81 13.54 -17.12 13.71
N VAL A 82 12.34 -17.61 13.39
CA VAL A 82 12.00 -19.04 13.54
C VAL A 82 12.78 -19.89 12.54
N VAL A 83 12.87 -19.46 11.29
CA VAL A 83 13.63 -20.16 10.24
C VAL A 83 15.11 -20.23 10.60
N GLU A 84 15.71 -19.14 11.06
CA GLU A 84 17.10 -19.10 11.52
C GLU A 84 17.34 -20.04 12.71
N ARG A 85 16.42 -20.06 13.69
CA ARG A 85 16.51 -21.00 14.82
C ARG A 85 16.45 -22.45 14.36
N LYS A 86 15.61 -22.78 13.38
CA LYS A 86 15.52 -24.13 12.81
C LYS A 86 16.81 -24.50 12.08
N LYS A 87 17.30 -23.63 11.18
CA LYS A 87 18.57 -23.84 10.45
C LYS A 87 19.74 -24.07 11.40
N ARG A 88 19.88 -23.25 12.44
CA ARG A 88 20.94 -23.39 13.45
C ARG A 88 20.85 -24.73 14.21
N LYS A 89 19.65 -25.17 14.55
CA LYS A 89 19.43 -26.48 15.20
C LYS A 89 19.76 -27.63 14.26
N GLU A 90 19.34 -27.56 13.00
CA GLU A 90 19.62 -28.58 11.99
C GLU A 90 21.12 -28.71 11.72
N GLU A 91 21.84 -27.60 11.57
CA GLU A 91 23.29 -27.60 11.40
C GLU A 91 24.01 -28.19 12.62
N ARG A 92 23.56 -27.83 13.83
CA ARG A 92 24.10 -28.39 15.07
C ARG A 92 23.88 -29.90 15.12
N LEU A 93 22.66 -30.37 14.87
CA LEU A 93 22.35 -31.80 14.85
C LEU A 93 23.14 -32.54 13.77
N ARG A 94 23.38 -31.92 12.61
CA ARG A 94 24.18 -32.52 11.55
C ARG A 94 25.64 -32.70 11.97
N LYS A 95 26.23 -31.71 12.64
CA LYS A 95 27.59 -31.79 13.19
C LYS A 95 27.67 -32.85 14.28
N GLU A 96 26.73 -32.85 15.23
CA GLU A 96 26.68 -33.82 16.31
C GLU A 96 26.54 -35.27 15.79
N LYS A 97 25.71 -35.49 14.75
CA LYS A 97 25.61 -36.80 14.08
C LYS A 97 26.93 -37.23 13.44
N TYR A 98 27.59 -36.33 12.71
CA TYR A 98 28.88 -36.62 12.08
C TYR A 98 29.96 -36.96 13.11
N ASP A 99 30.05 -36.18 14.20
CA ASP A 99 31.01 -36.42 15.28
C ASP A 99 30.72 -37.75 16.00
N ALA A 100 29.44 -38.07 16.22
CA ALA A 100 29.02 -39.34 16.80
C ALA A 100 29.40 -40.53 15.90
N GLU A 101 29.21 -40.43 14.58
CA GLU A 101 29.64 -41.45 13.61
C GLU A 101 31.15 -41.65 13.62
N MET A 102 31.93 -40.57 13.63
CA MET A 102 33.40 -40.65 13.68
C MET A 102 33.90 -41.25 15.00
N SER A 103 33.30 -40.86 16.12
CA SER A 103 33.56 -41.45 17.43
C SER A 103 33.23 -42.95 17.47
N ALA A 104 32.09 -43.34 16.89
CA ALA A 104 31.70 -44.75 16.76
C ALA A 104 32.72 -45.54 15.91
N ARG A 105 33.13 -45.02 14.75
CA ARG A 105 34.17 -45.63 13.90
C ARG A 105 35.49 -45.80 14.64
N LYS A 106 35.92 -44.79 15.42
CA LYS A 106 37.14 -44.86 16.24
C LYS A 106 37.03 -45.96 17.31
N ARG A 107 35.90 -46.04 18.02
CA ARG A 107 35.64 -47.10 19.00
C ARG A 107 35.68 -48.50 18.38
N MET A 108 35.08 -48.68 17.20
CA MET A 108 35.13 -49.95 16.47
C MET A 108 36.55 -50.33 16.05
N ARG A 109 37.38 -49.35 15.66
CA ARG A 109 38.79 -49.58 15.32
C ARG A 109 39.60 -50.06 16.52
N VAL A 110 39.40 -49.44 17.69
CA VAL A 110 40.07 -49.85 18.94
C VAL A 110 39.64 -51.27 19.33
N LYS A 111 38.33 -51.56 19.36
CA LYS A 111 37.81 -52.90 19.61
C LYS A 111 38.40 -53.96 18.67
N ARG A 112 38.52 -53.65 17.37
CA ARG A 112 39.14 -54.57 16.40
C ARG A 112 40.61 -54.83 16.71
N LYS A 113 41.37 -53.82 17.16
CA LYS A 113 42.77 -54.00 17.57
C LYS A 113 42.88 -54.85 18.83
N GLU A 114 42.06 -54.59 19.85
CA GLU A 114 42.01 -55.37 21.09
C GLU A 114 41.69 -56.84 20.83
N LEU A 115 40.68 -57.11 19.98
CA LEU A 115 40.33 -58.46 19.57
C LEU A 115 41.50 -59.16 18.86
N LYS A 116 42.20 -58.47 17.96
CA LYS A 116 43.37 -59.02 17.27
C LYS A 116 44.53 -59.30 18.25
N ALA A 117 44.81 -58.39 19.17
CA ALA A 117 45.84 -58.57 20.19
C ALA A 117 45.51 -59.74 21.12
N ARG A 118 44.25 -59.86 21.56
CA ARG A 118 43.78 -60.97 22.38
C ARG A 118 43.85 -62.31 21.65
N ALA A 119 43.56 -62.33 20.35
CA ALA A 119 43.70 -63.54 19.53
C ALA A 119 45.17 -63.95 19.39
N HIS A 120 46.07 -62.99 19.19
CA HIS A 120 47.51 -63.25 19.10
C HIS A 120 48.12 -63.66 20.46
N ALA A 121 47.64 -63.14 21.58
CA ALA A 121 48.12 -63.52 22.91
C ALA A 121 47.63 -64.91 23.38
N LYS A 122 46.70 -65.53 22.64
CA LYS A 122 46.18 -66.88 22.91
C LYS A 122 46.89 -67.98 22.11
N HIS A 123 47.71 -67.61 21.13
CA HIS A 123 48.57 -68.50 20.36
C HIS A 123 50.01 -68.34 20.83
#